data_AF-A0A957NXL6-F1
#
_entry.id   AF-A0A957NXL6-F1
#
_cell.length_a   1.000
_cell.length_b   1.000
_cell.length_c   1.000
_cell.angle_alpha   90.00
_cell.angle_beta   90.00
_cell.angle_gamma   90.00
#
_symmetry.space_group_name_H-M   'P 1'
#
loop_
_entity.id
_entity.type
_entity.pdbx_description
1 polymer ?
#
loop_
_entity_poly.entity_id
_entity_poly.type
_entity_poly.pdbx_seq_one_letter_code
_entity_poly.pdbx_strand_id
1 'polypeptide(L)'
;MADKTFLESAKVGEQHAVLCVRARGLEWISEEKWLPVIGPLHADAEFLNFPVEHYHIDFRFVDHISFANVSSKYVSDGQTGQLLGLVVGKDQIVEGPAEQIMAFHRSMPVYPSHSSKGENLPYFCALEDAFAEWVIVPELAICPHRGLSLAGLADENGIAICSGHGLAWDMKTGKCVRRFSKSQANR
;
A
#
# COMPACT_ATOMS: atom_id res chain seq x y z
N MET A 1 -0.13 5.11 16.51
CA MET A 1 0.36 5.80 15.30
C MET A 1 1.79 5.36 15.10
N ALA A 2 2.13 4.78 13.95
CA ALA A 2 3.51 4.41 13.67
C ALA A 2 4.38 5.66 13.71
N ASP A 3 5.49 5.59 14.45
CA ASP A 3 6.47 6.67 14.55
C ASP A 3 6.97 7.03 13.14
N LYS A 4 6.91 8.31 12.77
CA LYS A 4 7.37 8.80 11.46
C LYS A 4 8.80 8.38 11.14
N THR A 5 9.62 8.21 12.18
CA THR A 5 11.04 7.85 12.06
C THR A 5 11.28 6.38 11.73
N PHE A 6 10.28 5.53 11.94
CA PHE A 6 10.42 4.09 11.80
C PHE A 6 10.77 3.67 10.37
N LEU A 7 10.04 4.18 9.38
CA LEU A 7 10.19 3.75 7.99
C LEU A 7 11.44 4.28 7.31
N GLU A 8 11.98 5.40 7.79
CA GLU A 8 13.17 6.03 7.22
C GLU A 8 14.46 5.33 7.63
N SER A 9 14.43 4.58 8.74
CA SER A 9 15.62 3.97 9.36
C SER A 9 15.67 2.44 9.26
N ALA A 10 14.54 1.78 8.97
CA ALA A 10 14.45 0.33 8.92
C ALA A 10 15.35 -0.24 7.81
N LYS A 11 16.15 -1.26 8.17
CA LYS A 11 17.01 -1.97 7.22
C LYS A 11 16.50 -3.38 6.96
N VAL A 12 16.69 -3.85 5.72
CA VAL A 12 16.37 -5.23 5.35
C VAL A 12 17.10 -6.21 6.27
N GLY A 13 16.34 -7.11 6.89
CA GLY A 13 16.80 -8.10 7.88
C GLY A 13 16.55 -7.71 9.34
N GLU A 14 16.24 -6.45 9.64
CA GLU A 14 15.90 -6.02 11.00
C GLU A 14 14.52 -6.54 11.43
N GLN A 15 14.32 -6.68 12.74
CA GLN A 15 13.06 -7.08 13.34
C GLN A 15 12.37 -5.90 14.01
N HIS A 16 11.07 -5.79 13.82
CA HIS A 16 10.31 -4.67 14.36
C HIS A 16 8.93 -5.11 14.84
N ALA A 17 8.43 -4.42 15.88
CA ALA A 17 7.04 -4.52 16.29
C ALA A 17 6.16 -3.83 15.25
N VAL A 18 5.27 -4.59 14.63
CA VAL A 18 4.33 -4.10 13.61
C VAL A 18 2.93 -4.57 13.91
N LEU A 19 1.95 -3.79 13.48
CA LEU A 19 0.56 -4.17 13.62
C LEU A 19 0.26 -5.34 12.68
N CYS A 20 -0.34 -6.40 13.23
CA CYS A 20 -0.76 -7.56 12.49
C CYS A 20 -2.21 -7.93 12.79
N VAL A 21 -2.81 -8.68 11.87
CA VAL A 21 -4.05 -9.43 12.08
C VAL A 21 -3.79 -10.89 11.80
N ARG A 22 -4.41 -11.78 12.57
CA ARG A 22 -4.39 -13.21 12.27
C ARG A 22 -5.55 -13.49 11.35
N ALA A 23 -5.27 -14.00 10.16
CA ALA A 23 -6.27 -14.16 9.12
C ALA A 23 -6.20 -15.55 8.47
N ARG A 24 -7.31 -15.95 7.84
CA ARG A 24 -7.44 -17.20 7.09
C ARG A 24 -8.26 -16.99 5.82
N GLY A 25 -8.22 -17.95 4.90
CA GLY A 25 -9.05 -17.93 3.69
C GLY A 25 -8.59 -16.92 2.63
N LEU A 26 -7.31 -16.54 2.67
CA LEU A 26 -6.66 -15.81 1.58
C LEU A 26 -6.14 -16.82 0.57
N GLU A 27 -6.37 -16.61 -0.71
CA GLU A 27 -6.07 -17.59 -1.76
C GLU A 27 -4.58 -18.00 -1.85
N TRP A 28 -3.70 -17.18 -1.28
CA TRP A 28 -2.25 -17.35 -1.27
C TRP A 28 -1.69 -17.79 0.10
N ILE A 29 -2.57 -18.06 1.08
CA ILE A 29 -2.21 -18.60 2.39
C ILE A 29 -3.09 -19.81 2.68
N SER A 30 -2.47 -20.99 2.77
CA SER A 30 -3.17 -22.26 3.02
C SER A 30 -3.65 -22.42 4.46
N GLU A 31 -3.08 -21.66 5.40
CA GLU A 31 -3.30 -21.79 6.84
C GLU A 31 -3.57 -20.43 7.48
N GLU A 32 -4.03 -20.46 8.73
CA GLU A 32 -4.18 -19.25 9.53
C GLU A 32 -2.80 -18.65 9.86
N LYS A 33 -2.58 -17.38 9.53
CA LYS A 33 -1.26 -16.72 9.68
C LYS A 33 -1.43 -15.29 10.19
N TRP A 34 -0.47 -14.83 10.99
CA TRP A 34 -0.32 -13.41 11.31
C TRP A 34 0.19 -12.66 10.08
N LEU A 35 -0.56 -11.65 9.66
CA LEU A 35 -0.26 -10.82 8.51
C LEU A 35 0.01 -9.39 8.95
N PRO A 36 1.12 -8.79 8.48
CA PRO A 36 1.42 -7.39 8.73
C PRO A 36 0.42 -6.51 7.98
N VAL A 37 -0.17 -5.55 8.67
CA VAL A 37 -1.15 -4.61 8.11
C VAL A 37 -0.70 -3.17 8.27
N ILE A 38 -1.13 -2.32 7.36
CA ILE A 38 -0.83 -0.89 7.38
C ILE A 38 -2.11 -0.05 7.41
N GLY A 39 -2.13 0.95 8.29
CA GLY A 39 -3.27 1.86 8.44
C GLY A 39 -4.42 1.29 9.28
N PRO A 40 -5.52 2.05 9.40
CA PRO A 40 -6.71 1.63 10.12
C PRO A 40 -7.58 0.65 9.31
N LEU A 41 -8.47 -0.07 10.01
CA LEU A 41 -9.58 -0.80 9.38
C LEU A 41 -10.51 0.22 8.71
N HIS A 42 -10.83 0.04 7.43
CA HIS A 42 -11.67 0.98 6.69
C HIS A 42 -12.36 0.29 5.51
N ALA A 43 -13.29 0.99 4.86
CA ALA A 43 -13.86 0.61 3.57
C ALA A 43 -13.66 1.76 2.58
N ASP A 44 -13.58 1.48 1.29
CA ASP A 44 -13.40 2.48 0.22
C ASP A 44 -14.65 2.64 -0.63
N ALA A 45 -15.79 2.72 0.05
CA ALA A 45 -17.08 2.90 -0.60
C ALA A 45 -17.18 4.25 -1.33
N GLU A 46 -16.51 5.29 -0.83
CA GLU A 46 -16.69 6.67 -1.33
C GLU A 46 -16.10 6.86 -2.73
N PHE A 47 -14.95 6.23 -3.01
CA PHE A 47 -14.20 6.45 -4.27
C PHE A 47 -14.08 5.20 -5.12
N LEU A 48 -14.07 4.02 -4.51
CA LEU A 48 -13.81 2.75 -5.19
C LEU A 48 -15.02 1.84 -5.26
N ASN A 49 -16.16 2.24 -4.68
CA ASN A 49 -17.35 1.41 -4.52
C ASN A 49 -17.00 0.04 -3.90
N PHE A 50 -16.07 0.04 -2.95
CA PHE A 50 -15.61 -1.16 -2.23
C PHE A 50 -16.04 -1.07 -0.76
N PRO A 51 -17.27 -1.49 -0.42
CA PRO A 51 -17.86 -1.28 0.92
C PRO A 51 -17.39 -2.30 1.97
N VAL A 52 -16.48 -3.21 1.60
CA VAL A 52 -15.98 -4.23 2.51
C VAL A 52 -14.95 -3.61 3.44
N GLU A 53 -15.19 -3.66 4.75
CA GLU A 53 -14.19 -3.23 5.74
C GLU A 53 -12.96 -4.15 5.67
N HIS A 54 -11.77 -3.56 5.63
CA HIS A 54 -10.54 -4.28 5.40
C HIS A 54 -9.29 -3.53 5.91
N TYR A 55 -8.19 -4.26 6.03
CA TYR A 55 -6.85 -3.72 6.21
C TYR A 55 -6.03 -3.91 4.93
N HIS A 56 -5.12 -2.98 4.61
CA HIS A 56 -4.09 -3.25 3.61
C HIS A 56 -2.94 -4.06 4.19
N ILE A 57 -2.36 -4.93 3.38
CA ILE A 57 -1.19 -5.71 3.76
C ILE A 57 0.09 -4.86 3.64
N ASP A 58 0.94 -4.91 4.65
CA ASP A 58 2.27 -4.29 4.60
C ASP A 58 3.30 -5.25 4.00
N PHE A 59 3.48 -5.17 2.69
CA PHE A 59 4.39 -6.06 1.95
C PHE A 59 5.87 -5.95 2.32
N ARG A 60 6.26 -4.93 3.09
CA ARG A 60 7.64 -4.82 3.62
C ARG A 60 7.98 -5.96 4.57
N PHE A 61 6.97 -6.47 5.28
CA PHE A 61 7.10 -7.53 6.29
C PHE A 61 6.59 -8.89 5.81
N VAL A 62 6.14 -9.00 4.56
CA VAL A 62 5.78 -10.29 3.96
C VAL A 62 7.04 -10.99 3.46
N ASP A 63 7.18 -12.28 3.76
CA ASP A 63 8.36 -13.07 3.35
C ASP A 63 8.47 -13.23 1.82
N HIS A 64 9.67 -13.54 1.32
CA HIS A 64 9.93 -13.59 -0.12
C HIS A 64 9.09 -14.63 -0.85
N ILE A 65 8.81 -15.78 -0.23
CA ILE A 65 8.04 -16.86 -0.84
C ILE A 65 6.57 -16.45 -0.94
N SER A 66 5.98 -15.98 0.16
CA SER A 66 4.60 -15.49 0.18
C SER A 66 4.43 -14.35 -0.82
N PHE A 67 5.33 -13.35 -0.82
CA PHE A 67 5.25 -12.26 -1.79
C PHE A 67 5.35 -12.74 -3.24
N ALA A 68 6.26 -13.69 -3.54
CA ALA A 68 6.41 -14.22 -4.88
C ALA A 68 5.17 -15.00 -5.34
N ASN A 69 4.55 -15.79 -4.45
CA ASN A 69 3.32 -16.53 -4.73
C ASN A 69 2.15 -15.60 -5.03
N VAL A 70 2.02 -14.52 -4.25
CA VAL A 70 1.00 -13.51 -4.50
C VAL A 70 1.31 -12.79 -5.82
N SER A 71 2.54 -12.32 -6.00
CA SER A 71 2.95 -11.59 -7.21
C SER A 71 2.73 -12.41 -8.48
N SER A 72 3.12 -13.68 -8.48
CA SER A 72 2.98 -14.54 -9.67
C SER A 72 1.53 -14.70 -10.09
N LYS A 73 0.61 -14.85 -9.12
CA LYS A 73 -0.82 -14.94 -9.35
C LYS A 73 -1.41 -13.64 -9.92
N TYR A 74 -1.15 -12.50 -9.31
CA TYR A 74 -1.72 -11.24 -9.81
C TYR A 74 -1.08 -10.79 -11.14
N VAL A 75 0.18 -11.15 -11.38
CA VAL A 75 0.82 -10.94 -12.68
C VAL A 75 0.21 -11.85 -13.75
N SER A 76 -0.03 -13.14 -13.47
CA SER A 76 -0.63 -14.07 -14.44
C SER A 76 -2.04 -13.66 -14.85
N ASP A 77 -2.80 -13.08 -13.92
CA ASP A 77 -4.18 -12.65 -14.16
C ASP A 77 -4.25 -11.28 -14.85
N GLY A 78 -3.09 -10.68 -15.12
CA GLY A 78 -2.95 -9.35 -15.71
C GLY A 78 -3.35 -8.19 -14.79
N GLN A 79 -3.46 -8.48 -13.50
CA GLN A 79 -3.90 -7.57 -12.43
C GLN A 79 -2.72 -7.12 -11.56
N THR A 80 -1.54 -6.91 -12.13
CA THR A 80 -0.30 -6.59 -11.41
C THR A 80 -0.45 -5.44 -10.41
N GLY A 81 -1.25 -4.43 -10.74
CA GLY A 81 -1.54 -3.29 -9.88
C GLY A 81 -2.32 -3.60 -8.60
N GLN A 82 -3.13 -4.65 -8.62
CA GLN A 82 -3.94 -5.05 -7.47
C GLN A 82 -3.12 -5.68 -6.35
N LEU A 83 -1.89 -6.17 -6.65
CA LEU A 83 -1.00 -6.80 -5.70
C LEU A 83 -0.74 -5.93 -4.46
N LEU A 84 -0.50 -4.63 -4.64
CA LEU A 84 -0.17 -3.75 -3.52
C LEU A 84 -1.42 -3.18 -2.85
N GLY A 85 -2.54 -3.12 -3.56
CA GLY A 85 -3.85 -2.84 -2.98
C GLY A 85 -4.48 -4.06 -2.32
N LEU A 86 -3.74 -5.15 -2.05
CA LEU A 86 -4.32 -6.32 -1.43
C LEU A 86 -4.73 -6.07 0.01
N VAL A 87 -5.87 -6.65 0.33
CA VAL A 87 -6.57 -6.39 1.56
C VAL A 87 -6.83 -7.69 2.31
N VAL A 88 -6.92 -7.57 3.63
CA VAL A 88 -7.52 -8.59 4.49
C VAL A 88 -8.89 -8.07 4.89
N GLY A 89 -9.94 -8.68 4.35
CA GLY A 89 -11.33 -8.36 4.69
C GLY A 89 -11.61 -8.67 6.15
N LYS A 90 -12.50 -7.89 6.77
CA LYS A 90 -12.88 -8.06 8.19
C LYS A 90 -13.40 -9.46 8.50
N ASP A 91 -14.07 -10.09 7.54
CA ASP A 91 -14.59 -11.47 7.62
C ASP A 91 -13.50 -12.55 7.54
N GLN A 92 -12.30 -12.21 7.05
CA GLN A 92 -11.13 -13.08 7.00
C GLN A 92 -10.29 -13.02 8.28
N ILE A 93 -10.52 -12.03 9.14
CA ILE A 93 -9.79 -11.82 10.40
C ILE A 93 -10.32 -12.78 11.47
N VAL A 94 -9.41 -13.55 12.04
CA VAL A 94 -9.67 -14.45 13.17
C VAL A 94 -9.26 -13.80 14.49
N GLU A 95 -8.17 -13.02 14.50
CA GLU A 95 -7.66 -12.34 15.70
C GLU A 95 -6.97 -11.01 15.35
N GLY A 96 -6.95 -10.07 16.30
CA GLY A 96 -6.26 -8.78 16.18
C GLY A 96 -7.18 -7.57 15.98
N PRO A 97 -6.62 -6.37 15.76
CA PRO A 97 -5.19 -6.12 15.50
C PRO A 97 -4.31 -6.26 16.76
N ALA A 98 -3.10 -6.80 16.60
CA ALA A 98 -2.11 -6.96 17.67
C ALA A 98 -0.69 -6.70 17.15
N GLU A 99 0.20 -6.18 18.00
CA GLU A 99 1.61 -6.01 17.63
C GLU A 99 2.32 -7.37 17.58
N GLN A 100 3.11 -7.60 16.54
CA GLN A 100 3.95 -8.78 16.37
C GLN A 100 5.36 -8.37 15.95
N ILE A 101 6.36 -9.14 16.36
CA ILE A 101 7.74 -8.94 15.90
C ILE A 101 7.90 -9.60 14.54
N MET A 102 8.10 -8.80 13.49
CA MET A 102 8.25 -9.27 12.11
C MET A 102 9.58 -8.80 11.52
N ALA A 103 10.14 -9.59 10.61
CA ALA A 103 11.34 -9.22 9.86
C ALA A 103 10.99 -8.26 8.72
N PHE A 104 11.78 -7.20 8.56
CA PHE A 104 11.71 -6.29 7.42
C PHE A 104 12.41 -6.94 6.23
N HIS A 105 11.63 -7.41 5.26
CA HIS A 105 12.15 -8.16 4.11
C HIS A 105 12.54 -7.29 2.93
N ARG A 106 11.95 -6.09 2.80
CA ARG A 106 12.11 -5.23 1.62
C ARG A 106 11.63 -3.81 1.89
N SER A 107 12.12 -2.86 1.09
CA SER A 107 11.49 -1.54 0.92
C SER A 107 10.09 -1.67 0.31
N MET A 108 9.24 -0.66 0.51
CA MET A 108 7.88 -0.66 -0.06
C MET A 108 7.98 -0.83 -1.59
N PRO A 109 7.35 -1.86 -2.19
CA PRO A 109 7.37 -2.02 -3.64
C PRO A 109 6.68 -0.83 -4.33
N VAL A 110 7.11 -0.51 -5.54
CA VAL A 110 6.48 0.54 -6.34
C VAL A 110 5.09 0.07 -6.78
N TYR A 111 4.05 0.80 -6.41
CA TYR A 111 2.69 0.61 -6.92
C TYR A 111 2.68 0.69 -8.44
N PRO A 112 2.31 -0.36 -9.17
CA PRO A 112 2.17 -0.27 -10.62
C PRO A 112 1.12 0.79 -10.94
N SER A 113 1.45 1.76 -11.78
CA SER A 113 0.44 2.69 -12.31
C SER A 113 -0.46 2.00 -13.35
N HIS A 114 0.00 0.91 -13.96
CA HIS A 114 -0.69 0.24 -15.05
C HIS A 114 -0.88 -1.26 -14.77
N SER A 115 -1.92 -1.83 -15.37
CA SER A 115 -2.04 -3.29 -15.53
C SER A 115 -0.87 -3.85 -16.35
N SER A 116 -0.72 -5.18 -16.38
CA SER A 116 0.30 -5.82 -17.24
C SER A 116 0.11 -5.51 -18.74
N LYS A 117 -1.09 -5.06 -19.14
CA LYS A 117 -1.44 -4.66 -20.50
C LYS A 117 -1.18 -3.18 -20.78
N GLY A 118 -0.64 -2.43 -19.83
CA GLY A 118 -0.42 -0.99 -19.97
C GLY A 118 -1.69 -0.15 -19.83
N GLU A 119 -2.82 -0.75 -19.47
CA GLU A 119 -4.07 -0.04 -19.19
C GLU A 119 -4.03 0.56 -17.78
N ASN A 120 -4.57 1.77 -17.64
CA ASN A 120 -4.72 2.40 -16.32
C ASN A 120 -5.62 1.54 -15.44
N LEU A 121 -5.25 1.40 -14.17
CA LEU A 121 -6.13 0.79 -13.18
C LEU A 121 -7.29 1.76 -12.91
N PRO A 122 -8.56 1.39 -13.20
CA PRO A 122 -9.68 2.33 -13.14
C PRO A 122 -9.86 3.01 -11.78
N TYR A 123 -9.60 2.28 -10.70
CA TYR A 123 -9.68 2.81 -9.34
C TYR A 123 -8.66 3.93 -9.06
N PHE A 124 -7.52 3.91 -9.76
CA PHE A 124 -6.44 4.87 -9.54
C PHE A 124 -6.82 6.24 -10.11
N CYS A 125 -7.43 6.28 -11.32
CA CYS A 125 -7.92 7.52 -11.89
C CYS A 125 -9.00 8.17 -11.00
N ALA A 126 -9.94 7.37 -10.48
CA ALA A 126 -10.99 7.88 -9.58
C ALA A 126 -10.41 8.53 -8.31
N LEU A 127 -9.39 7.91 -7.70
CA LEU A 127 -8.70 8.49 -6.55
C LEU A 127 -7.93 9.75 -6.93
N GLU A 128 -7.15 9.75 -8.01
CA GLU A 128 -6.42 10.93 -8.45
C GLU A 128 -7.36 12.11 -8.75
N ASP A 129 -8.52 11.86 -9.37
CA ASP A 129 -9.53 12.88 -9.64
C ASP A 129 -10.11 13.43 -8.32
N ALA A 130 -10.43 12.56 -7.36
CA ALA A 130 -10.97 12.95 -6.06
C ALA A 130 -9.99 13.80 -5.22
N PHE A 131 -8.69 13.57 -5.38
CA PHE A 131 -7.62 14.25 -4.63
C PHE A 131 -6.87 15.31 -5.45
N ALA A 132 -7.31 15.62 -6.68
CA ALA A 132 -6.59 16.51 -7.61
C ALA A 132 -6.33 17.92 -7.04
N GLU A 133 -7.30 18.46 -6.32
CA GLU A 133 -7.22 19.81 -5.72
C GLU A 133 -6.74 19.80 -4.27
N TRP A 134 -6.41 18.63 -3.72
CA TRP A 134 -5.93 18.52 -2.34
C TRP A 134 -4.46 18.92 -2.24
N VAL A 135 -4.13 19.59 -1.14
CA VAL A 135 -2.76 19.95 -0.77
C VAL A 135 -2.49 19.42 0.63
N ILE A 136 -1.55 18.48 0.76
CA ILE A 136 -1.07 18.01 2.06
C ILE A 136 -0.10 19.01 2.67
N VAL A 137 0.04 18.98 3.98
CA VAL A 137 1.15 19.64 4.69
C VAL A 137 2.37 18.73 4.61
N PRO A 138 3.41 19.05 3.82
CA PRO A 138 4.49 18.10 3.57
C PRO A 138 5.24 17.65 4.82
N GLU A 139 5.38 18.52 5.84
CA GLU A 139 6.00 18.21 7.12
C GLU A 139 5.19 17.19 7.93
N LEU A 140 3.87 17.13 7.69
CA LEU A 140 3.05 16.08 8.27
C LEU A 140 3.29 14.75 7.58
N ALA A 141 3.57 14.76 6.27
CA ALA A 141 3.79 13.56 5.46
C ALA A 141 2.69 12.51 5.71
N ILE A 142 1.43 12.92 5.60
CA ILE A 142 0.26 12.05 5.80
C ILE A 142 -0.61 12.12 4.55
N CYS A 143 -0.92 10.96 3.99
CA CYS A 143 -1.86 10.82 2.90
C CYS A 143 -3.29 11.06 3.42
N PRO A 144 -4.07 11.97 2.81
CA PRO A 144 -5.39 12.33 3.29
C PRO A 144 -6.46 11.26 3.06
N HIS A 145 -6.21 10.26 2.22
CA HIS A 145 -7.20 9.22 1.92
C HIS A 145 -7.58 8.41 3.18
N ARG A 146 -6.59 7.83 3.87
CA ARG A 146 -6.79 7.03 5.10
C ARG A 146 -5.77 7.30 6.20
N GLY A 147 -5.12 8.47 6.16
CA GLY A 147 -4.16 8.88 7.18
C GLY A 147 -2.84 8.09 7.17
N LEU A 148 -2.50 7.46 6.04
CA LEU A 148 -1.27 6.67 5.92
C LEU A 148 -0.03 7.58 5.87
N SER A 149 1.03 7.19 6.57
CA SER A 149 2.29 7.92 6.54
C SER A 149 2.94 7.85 5.16
N LEU A 150 3.43 9.00 4.71
CA LEU A 150 4.26 9.22 3.52
C LEU A 150 5.74 9.42 3.90
N ALA A 151 6.07 9.46 5.19
CA ALA A 151 7.44 9.64 5.67
C ALA A 151 8.35 8.50 5.16
N GLY A 152 9.54 8.86 4.69
CA GLY A 152 10.48 7.93 4.06
C GLY A 152 10.06 7.30 2.74
N LEU A 153 8.96 7.73 2.12
CA LEU A 153 8.48 7.17 0.85
C LEU A 153 8.80 8.04 -0.37
N ALA A 154 9.42 9.21 -0.17
CA ALA A 154 9.77 10.11 -1.27
C ALA A 154 10.96 9.55 -2.08
N ASP A 155 10.85 9.58 -3.40
CA ASP A 155 11.92 9.23 -4.34
C ASP A 155 12.95 10.38 -4.50
N GLU A 156 13.94 10.21 -5.39
CA GLU A 156 14.94 11.25 -5.68
C GLU A 156 14.35 12.54 -6.27
N ASN A 157 13.11 12.51 -6.76
CA ASN A 157 12.39 13.68 -7.27
C ASN A 157 11.48 14.32 -6.20
N GLY A 158 11.46 13.78 -4.98
CA GLY A 158 10.61 14.26 -3.90
C GLY A 158 9.15 13.81 -4.04
N ILE A 159 8.86 12.77 -4.83
CA ILE A 159 7.52 12.23 -4.98
C ILE A 159 7.32 11.07 -4.01
N ALA A 160 6.39 11.21 -3.07
CA ALA A 160 6.02 10.12 -2.16
C ALA A 160 4.79 9.37 -2.67
N ILE A 161 4.91 8.04 -2.78
CA ILE A 161 3.82 7.17 -3.20
C ILE A 161 3.19 6.51 -1.96
N CYS A 162 1.89 6.78 -1.74
CA CYS A 162 1.14 6.22 -0.63
C CYS A 162 1.11 4.69 -0.69
N SER A 163 1.45 4.05 0.42
CA SER A 163 1.58 2.61 0.57
C SER A 163 0.27 1.82 0.69
N GLY A 164 -0.90 2.47 0.69
CA GLY A 164 -2.20 1.77 0.69
C GLY A 164 -2.85 1.68 -0.68
N HIS A 165 -2.88 2.80 -1.40
CA HIS A 165 -3.60 2.89 -2.67
C HIS A 165 -2.75 3.46 -3.82
N GLY A 166 -1.50 3.85 -3.56
CA GLY A 166 -0.55 4.33 -4.56
C GLY A 166 -0.62 5.81 -4.93
N LEU A 167 -1.52 6.62 -4.35
CA LEU A 167 -1.61 8.07 -4.58
C LEU A 167 -0.23 8.73 -4.42
N ALA A 168 0.20 9.52 -5.41
CA ALA A 168 1.49 10.19 -5.37
C ALA A 168 1.35 11.65 -4.94
N TRP A 169 2.31 12.13 -4.16
CA TRP A 169 2.34 13.48 -3.62
C TRP A 169 3.71 14.09 -3.85
N ASP A 170 3.72 15.30 -4.41
CA ASP A 170 4.92 16.13 -4.46
C ASP A 170 5.20 16.66 -3.05
N MET A 171 6.26 16.18 -2.41
CA MET A 171 6.61 16.54 -1.03
C MET A 171 7.20 17.95 -0.90
N LYS A 172 7.42 18.68 -2.00
CA LYS A 172 7.77 20.09 -1.95
C LYS A 172 6.52 20.98 -1.99
N THR A 173 5.56 20.63 -2.83
CA THR A 173 4.36 21.46 -3.02
C THR A 173 3.14 20.99 -2.24
N GLY A 174 3.17 19.76 -1.73
CA GLY A 174 2.04 19.07 -1.10
C GLY A 174 0.94 18.66 -2.08
N LYS A 175 1.09 18.88 -3.39
CA LYS A 175 0.04 18.59 -4.37
C LYS A 175 0.00 17.11 -4.73
N CYS A 176 -1.20 16.60 -4.97
CA CYS A 176 -1.38 15.29 -5.58
C CYS A 176 -0.80 15.31 -7.00
N VAL A 177 0.06 14.33 -7.32
CA VAL A 177 0.67 14.19 -8.65
C VAL A 177 0.00 13.05 -9.37
N ARG A 178 -0.50 13.32 -10.57
CA ARG A 178 -0.96 12.25 -11.44
C ARG A 178 0.22 11.41 -11.90
N ARG A 179 0.14 10.12 -11.66
CA ARG A 179 1.13 9.13 -12.12
C ARG A 179 0.91 8.73 -13.58
N PHE A 180 -0.10 9.33 -14.22
CA PHE A 180 -0.59 9.04 -15.58
C PHE A 180 -0.29 10.10 -16.64
N SER A 181 0.85 10.79 -16.61
CA SER A 181 1.23 11.53 -17.82
C SER A 181 1.78 10.55 -18.86
N LYS A 182 1.09 10.40 -20.01
CA LYS A 182 1.48 9.56 -21.17
C LYS A 182 2.93 9.77 -21.64
N SER A 183 3.60 10.83 -21.19
CA SER A 183 4.98 11.19 -21.52
C SER A 183 6.08 10.44 -20.76
N GLN A 184 5.75 9.60 -19.76
CA GLN A 184 6.78 8.96 -18.90
C GLN A 184 7.04 7.47 -19.20
N ALA A 185 6.35 6.86 -20.16
CA ALA A 185 6.53 5.43 -20.49
C ALA A 185 7.85 5.06 -21.20
N ASN A 186 8.78 6.00 -21.38
CA ASN A 186 10.06 5.82 -22.08
C ASN A 186 11.28 6.29 -21.26
N ARG A 187 11.23 6.26 -19.93
CA ARG A 187 12.41 6.44 -19.08
C ARG A 187 12.74 5.15 -18.35
#